data_AF-A0A7J8RDV8-F1
#
_entry.id   AF-A0A7J8RDV8-F1
#
_cell.length_a   1.000
_cell.length_b   1.000
_cell.length_c   1.000
_cell.angle_alpha   90.00
_cell.angle_beta   90.00
_cell.angle_gamma   90.00
#
_symmetry.space_group_name_H-M   'P 1'
#
loop_
_entity.id
_entity.type
_entity.pdbx_description
1 polymer ?
#
loop_
_entity_poly.entity_id
_entity_poly.type
_entity_poly.pdbx_seq_one_letter_code
_entity_poly.pdbx_strand_id
1 'polypeptide(L)'
;MATILSRCLTWALFMVSLMASFSSSLANMNVIDKCWRGNPFWKSQRQQLAKCSVGFAGKMINNIGKDVMKYKVTDPSDDPLSPKPGTLRYGTTMIKGKVWITFKNSMTITM
;
A
#
# COMPACT_ATOMS: atom_id res chain seq x y z
N MET A 1 13.57 -45.29 -9.79
CA MET A 1 14.56 -44.37 -9.20
C MET A 1 14.80 -43.14 -10.10
N ALA A 2 15.03 -43.31 -11.40
CA ALA A 2 15.25 -42.20 -12.35
C ALA A 2 14.06 -41.21 -12.53
N THR A 3 12.82 -41.69 -12.42
CA THR A 3 11.61 -40.87 -12.57
C THR A 3 11.38 -39.89 -11.41
N ILE A 4 11.79 -40.25 -10.20
CA ILE A 4 11.67 -39.41 -9.00
C ILE A 4 12.70 -38.28 -9.06
N LEU A 5 13.93 -38.58 -9.50
CA LEU A 5 15.00 -37.60 -9.67
C LEU A 5 14.64 -36.55 -10.74
N SER A 6 14.05 -36.99 -11.84
CA SER A 6 13.57 -36.11 -12.93
C SER A 6 12.42 -35.19 -12.46
N ARG A 7 11.46 -35.71 -11.68
CA ARG A 7 10.37 -34.90 -11.11
C ARG A 7 10.86 -33.89 -10.07
N CYS A 8 11.86 -34.24 -9.26
CA CYS A 8 12.51 -33.30 -8.35
C CYS A 8 13.22 -32.19 -9.12
N LEU A 9 13.92 -32.52 -10.20
CA LEU A 9 14.65 -31.54 -11.01
C LEU A 9 13.70 -30.58 -11.73
N THR A 10 12.58 -31.06 -12.26
CA THR A 10 11.56 -30.19 -12.88
C THR A 10 10.84 -29.30 -11.87
N TRP A 11 10.56 -29.80 -10.66
CA TRP A 11 10.02 -28.97 -9.56
C TRP A 11 11.03 -27.92 -9.10
N ALA A 12 12.31 -28.29 -8.98
CA ALA A 12 13.37 -27.36 -8.62
C ALA A 12 13.53 -26.26 -9.69
N LEU A 13 13.53 -26.63 -10.97
CA LEU A 13 13.60 -25.68 -12.08
C LEU A 13 12.35 -24.77 -12.15
N PHE A 14 11.16 -25.30 -11.87
CA PHE A 14 9.92 -24.52 -11.78
C PHE A 14 9.93 -23.54 -10.59
N MET A 15 10.47 -23.96 -9.43
CA MET A 15 10.63 -23.08 -8.28
C MET A 15 11.71 -22.01 -8.52
N VAL A 16 12.80 -22.34 -9.21
CA VAL A 16 13.85 -21.38 -9.58
C VAL A 16 13.31 -20.33 -10.57
N SER A 17 12.52 -20.74 -11.58
CA SER A 17 11.90 -19.80 -12.52
C SER A 17 10.83 -18.91 -11.86
N LEU A 18 10.07 -19.46 -10.91
CA LEU A 18 9.11 -18.69 -10.11
C LEU A 18 9.80 -17.62 -9.24
N MET A 19 10.93 -17.96 -8.61
CA MET A 19 11.73 -17.02 -7.79
C MET A 19 12.44 -15.95 -8.64
N ALA A 20 12.95 -16.33 -9.82
CA ALA A 20 13.60 -15.39 -10.75
C ALA A 20 12.64 -14.31 -11.27
N SER A 21 11.37 -14.66 -11.49
CA SER A 21 10.33 -13.75 -11.97
C SER A 21 9.97 -12.65 -10.96
N PHE A 22 10.08 -12.93 -9.66
CA PHE A 22 9.81 -11.93 -8.61
C PHE A 22 10.90 -10.85 -8.58
N SER A 23 12.16 -11.27 -8.76
CA SER A 23 13.34 -10.39 -8.70
C SER A 23 13.43 -9.43 -9.91
N SER A 24 13.06 -9.88 -11.11
CA SER A 24 13.12 -9.05 -12.33
C SER A 24 12.15 -7.87 -12.29
N SER A 25 10.98 -8.01 -11.64
CA SER A 25 9.98 -6.95 -11.55
C SER A 25 10.43 -5.74 -10.71
N LEU A 26 11.28 -5.96 -9.69
CA LEU A 26 11.79 -4.92 -8.80
C LEU A 26 12.99 -4.17 -9.39
N ALA A 27 13.70 -4.76 -10.36
CA ALA A 27 14.92 -4.20 -10.92
C ALA A 27 14.68 -2.88 -11.69
N ASN A 28 13.49 -2.72 -12.28
CA ASN A 28 13.11 -1.54 -13.07
C ASN A 28 12.34 -0.45 -12.27
N MET A 29 12.22 -0.59 -10.94
CA MET A 29 11.50 0.38 -10.10
C MET A 29 12.42 1.46 -9.54
N ASN A 30 11.90 2.69 -9.39
CA ASN A 30 12.58 3.73 -8.62
C ASN A 30 12.71 3.33 -7.13
N VAL A 31 13.59 3.99 -6.39
CA VAL A 31 13.91 3.66 -4.99
C VAL A 31 12.70 3.68 -4.04
N ILE A 32 11.71 4.55 -4.30
CA ILE A 32 10.50 4.66 -3.48
C ILE A 32 9.59 3.46 -3.75
N ASP A 33 9.33 3.18 -5.02
CA ASP A 33 8.46 2.07 -5.43
C ASP A 33 9.04 0.72 -5.05
N LYS A 34 10.35 0.54 -5.24
CA LYS A 34 11.06 -0.68 -4.82
C LYS A 34 10.88 -0.95 -3.32
N CYS A 35 10.83 0.10 -2.49
CA CYS A 35 10.66 -0.01 -1.04
C CYS A 35 9.28 -0.54 -0.64
N TRP A 36 8.18 -0.01 -1.20
CA TRP A 36 6.83 -0.41 -0.77
C TRP A 36 6.23 -1.53 -1.62
N ARG A 37 6.47 -1.55 -2.95
CA ARG A 37 5.98 -2.60 -3.86
C ARG A 37 6.73 -3.91 -3.69
N GLY A 38 7.98 -3.85 -3.21
CA GLY A 38 8.75 -5.03 -2.85
C GLY A 38 8.15 -5.85 -1.70
N ASN A 39 7.24 -5.26 -0.92
CA ASN A 39 6.49 -5.97 0.10
C ASN A 39 5.23 -6.61 -0.52
N PRO A 40 5.15 -7.96 -0.63
CA PRO A 40 3.96 -8.63 -1.16
C PRO A 40 2.71 -8.39 -0.30
N PHE A 41 2.87 -7.99 0.96
CA PHE A 41 1.80 -7.66 1.91
C PHE A 41 1.51 -6.16 1.98
N TRP A 42 1.96 -5.34 1.01
CA TRP A 42 1.75 -3.88 1.02
C TRP A 42 0.27 -3.50 1.24
N LYS A 43 -0.66 -4.31 0.72
CA LYS A 43 -2.12 -4.06 0.82
C LYS A 43 -2.61 -4.11 2.27
N SER A 44 -2.08 -5.01 3.09
CA SER A 44 -2.39 -5.10 4.53
C SER A 44 -1.48 -4.18 5.37
N GLN A 45 -0.33 -3.77 4.83
CA GLN A 45 0.68 -2.96 5.52
C GLN A 45 0.84 -1.55 4.90
N ARG A 46 -0.27 -0.92 4.48
CA ARG A 46 -0.26 0.35 3.73
C ARG A 46 0.58 1.46 4.34
N GLN A 47 0.61 1.55 5.68
CA GLN A 47 1.38 2.55 6.41
C GLN A 47 2.90 2.42 6.18
N GLN A 48 3.44 1.28 5.73
CA GLN A 48 4.87 1.18 5.40
C GLN A 48 5.31 2.17 4.32
N LEU A 49 4.40 2.64 3.46
CA LEU A 49 4.71 3.67 2.46
C LEU A 49 5.34 4.93 3.10
N ALA A 50 4.96 5.29 4.32
CA ALA A 50 5.53 6.43 5.04
C ALA A 50 7.03 6.28 5.37
N LYS A 51 7.55 5.04 5.35
CA LYS A 51 8.99 4.73 5.50
C LYS A 51 9.73 4.75 4.15
N CYS A 52 9.04 4.92 3.03
CA CYS A 52 9.64 4.80 1.70
C CYS A 52 9.97 6.15 1.06
N SER A 53 9.50 7.28 1.61
CA SER A 53 9.86 8.62 1.15
C SER A 53 11.39 8.88 1.25
N VAL A 54 11.92 9.69 0.35
CA VAL A 54 13.35 10.07 0.25
C VAL A 54 13.47 11.55 -0.17
N GLY A 55 14.69 12.10 -0.18
CA GLY A 55 14.93 13.50 -0.52
C GLY A 55 14.76 14.45 0.68
N PHE A 56 14.45 15.72 0.43
CA PHE A 56 14.37 16.75 1.48
C PHE A 56 13.35 16.44 2.58
N ALA A 57 12.21 15.85 2.23
CA ALA A 57 11.19 15.47 3.22
C ALA A 57 11.63 14.30 4.13
N GLY A 58 12.69 13.57 3.73
CA GLY A 58 13.17 12.40 4.46
C GLY A 58 12.08 11.33 4.63
N LYS A 59 12.16 10.59 5.72
CA LYS A 59 11.21 9.52 6.07
C LYS A 59 10.03 10.12 6.83
N MET A 60 8.80 9.94 6.34
CA MET A 60 7.58 10.48 6.95
C MET A 60 7.02 9.59 8.09
N ILE A 61 7.89 9.00 8.91
CA ILE A 61 7.51 8.01 9.94
C ILE A 61 6.55 8.57 11.00
N ASN A 62 6.49 9.89 11.15
CA ASN A 62 5.56 10.54 12.06
C ASN A 62 4.10 10.37 11.63
N ASN A 63 3.81 9.96 10.39
CA ASN A 63 2.45 9.79 9.85
C ASN A 63 1.89 8.37 10.02
N ILE A 64 2.55 7.53 10.82
CA ILE A 64 2.17 6.14 11.09
C ILE A 64 2.30 5.80 12.57
N GLY A 65 1.73 4.67 13.00
CA GLY A 65 1.78 4.23 14.39
C GLY A 65 0.40 4.18 15.05
N LYS A 66 0.41 4.02 16.38
CA LYS A 66 -0.80 3.79 17.18
C LYS A 66 -1.73 5.01 17.21
N ASP A 67 -1.17 6.21 17.11
CA ASP A 67 -1.93 7.48 17.18
C ASP A 67 -2.56 7.88 15.84
N VAL A 68 -2.42 7.04 14.80
CA VAL A 68 -2.96 7.30 13.48
C VAL A 68 -4.32 6.64 13.33
N MET A 69 -5.34 7.48 13.21
CA MET A 69 -6.72 7.05 13.02
C MET A 69 -6.92 6.52 11.60
N LYS A 70 -7.49 5.32 11.47
CA LYS A 70 -7.87 4.77 10.16
C LYS A 70 -9.25 5.28 9.81
N TYR A 71 -9.38 5.93 8.66
CA TYR A 71 -10.66 6.42 8.16
C TYR A 71 -10.92 5.89 6.77
N LYS A 72 -12.16 5.46 6.51
CA LYS A 72 -12.57 4.93 5.22
C LYS A 72 -13.68 5.79 4.65
N VAL A 73 -13.42 6.43 3.51
CA VAL A 73 -14.41 7.15 2.74
C VAL A 73 -15.37 6.15 2.12
N THR A 74 -16.65 6.37 2.39
CA THR A 74 -17.77 5.54 1.92
C THR A 74 -18.79 6.34 1.13
N ASP A 75 -18.74 7.67 1.23
CA ASP A 75 -19.68 8.61 0.61
C ASP A 75 -18.88 9.61 -0.26
N PRO A 76 -19.18 9.72 -1.57
CA PRO A 76 -18.51 10.65 -2.47
C PRO A 76 -19.08 12.07 -2.45
N SER A 77 -20.17 12.32 -1.70
CA SER A 77 -20.74 13.67 -1.58
C SER A 77 -19.84 14.60 -0.78
N ASP A 78 -20.02 15.90 -0.99
CA ASP A 78 -19.34 16.93 -0.24
C ASP A 78 -20.31 18.01 0.26
N ASP A 79 -20.11 18.42 1.50
CA ASP A 79 -20.80 19.54 2.14
C ASP A 79 -19.73 20.40 2.83
N PRO A 80 -19.38 21.57 2.28
CA PRO A 80 -18.33 22.42 2.82
C PRO A 80 -18.62 22.97 4.22
N LEU A 81 -19.89 23.18 4.56
CA LEU A 81 -20.31 23.80 5.82
C LEU A 81 -20.56 22.75 6.90
N SER A 82 -21.09 21.60 6.53
CA SER A 82 -21.45 20.52 7.44
C SER A 82 -21.01 19.15 6.89
N PRO A 83 -19.69 18.89 6.81
CA PRO A 83 -19.18 17.62 6.29
C PRO A 83 -19.66 16.44 7.14
N LYS A 84 -20.16 15.39 6.49
CA LYS A 84 -20.76 14.23 7.16
C LYS A 84 -19.76 13.08 7.35
N PRO A 85 -19.83 12.32 8.46
CA PRO A 85 -19.06 11.08 8.59
C PRO A 85 -19.28 10.18 7.38
N GLY A 86 -18.19 9.66 6.82
CA GLY A 86 -18.18 8.90 5.56
C GLY A 86 -17.66 9.69 4.36
N THR A 87 -17.67 11.03 4.38
CA THR A 87 -17.14 11.87 3.29
C THR A 87 -15.63 12.12 3.44
N LEU A 88 -14.98 12.51 2.34
CA LEU A 88 -13.55 12.88 2.36
C LEU A 88 -13.29 14.14 3.20
N ARG A 89 -14.16 15.16 3.09
CA ARG A 89 -14.00 16.41 3.85
C ARG A 89 -14.10 16.18 5.35
N TYR A 90 -15.00 15.32 5.81
CA TYR A 90 -15.06 14.97 7.24
C TYR A 90 -13.75 14.32 7.71
N GLY A 91 -13.22 13.37 6.94
CA GLY A 91 -11.97 12.67 7.27
C GLY A 91 -10.74 13.55 7.29
N THR A 92 -10.74 14.64 6.53
CA THR A 92 -9.61 15.57 6.39
C THR A 92 -9.67 16.76 7.34
N THR A 93 -10.86 17.16 7.81
CA THR A 93 -11.05 18.41 8.58
C THR A 93 -11.61 18.21 9.98
N MET A 94 -12.48 17.22 10.19
CA MET A 94 -13.20 17.05 11.46
C MET A 94 -12.52 16.10 12.43
N ILE A 95 -11.73 15.14 11.92
CA ILE A 95 -11.00 14.19 12.74
C ILE A 95 -9.72 14.86 13.26
N LYS A 96 -9.61 14.96 14.59
CA LYS A 96 -8.42 15.51 15.25
C LYS A 96 -7.23 14.53 15.15
N GLY A 97 -6.04 15.07 14.92
CA GLY A 97 -4.80 14.29 14.87
C GLY A 97 -4.47 13.75 13.47
N LYS A 98 -3.73 12.64 13.42
CA LYS A 98 -3.22 12.06 12.17
C LYS A 98 -4.20 11.01 11.66
N VAL A 99 -4.55 11.10 10.38
CA VAL A 99 -5.54 10.21 9.76
C VAL A 99 -4.96 9.51 8.55
N TRP A 100 -5.10 8.19 8.51
CA TRP A 100 -4.83 7.37 7.33
C TRP A 100 -6.14 7.11 6.58
N ILE A 101 -6.40 7.93 5.57
CA ILE A 101 -7.63 7.88 4.76
C ILE A 101 -7.49 6.80 3.68
N THR A 102 -8.55 6.01 3.51
CA THR A 102 -8.69 5.01 2.44
C THR A 102 -10.06 5.13 1.79
N PHE A 103 -10.20 4.63 0.57
CA PHE A 103 -11.47 4.64 -0.16
C PHE A 103 -12.05 3.21 -0.20
N LYS A 104 -13.36 3.09 0.03
CA LYS A 104 -14.07 1.80 -0.05
C LYS A 104 -14.03 1.21 -1.47
N ASN A 105 -14.17 2.07 -2.47
CA ASN A 105 -14.22 1.73 -3.89
C ASN A 105 -13.80 2.95 -4.72
N SER A 106 -13.70 2.79 -6.03
CA SER A 106 -13.57 3.93 -6.96
C SER A 106 -14.77 4.86 -6.82
N MET A 107 -14.50 6.16 -6.78
CA MET A 107 -15.49 7.21 -6.52
C MET A 107 -15.12 8.47 -7.34
N THR A 108 -16.12 9.18 -7.83
CA THR A 108 -15.97 10.55 -8.34
C THR A 108 -16.45 11.50 -7.25
N ILE A 109 -15.56 12.35 -6.74
CA ILE A 109 -15.86 13.31 -5.67
C ILE A 109 -15.82 14.71 -6.28
N THR A 110 -16.94 15.42 -6.18
CA THR A 110 -17.04 16.83 -6.58
C THR A 110 -17.02 17.68 -5.31
N MET A 111 -16.15 18.67 -5.28
CA MET A 111 -15.88 19.54 -4.12
C MET A 111 -16.76 20.79 -4.08
#